data_AF-A0A4V3I7L8-F1
#
_entry.id   AF-A0A4V3I7L8-F1
#
_cell.length_a   1.000
_cell.length_b   1.000
_cell.length_c   1.000
_cell.angle_alpha   90.00
_cell.angle_beta   90.00
_cell.angle_gamma   90.00
#
_symmetry.space_group_name_H-M   'P 1'
#
loop_
_entity.id
_entity.type
_entity.pdbx_description
1 polymer ?
#
loop_
_entity_poly.entity_id
_entity_poly.type
_entity_poly.pdbx_seq_one_letter_code
_entity_poly.pdbx_strand_id
1 'polypeptide(L)'
;MIMNDLSGQDAAPQKALAEHPSGSDAEAEKRRQYVAANRDRIRELNRLWRAEHLDRARQLNRDSMRRATARRHREAEVRARRRERAKRWRVEHPERRRVYQQRWVAENREKVREYYNRYYEAHRDEVNARAAARRDADPDRTKQITRQWAERNKERRAELQRNRRSDPEIYQSELEANAAARRLKRSLSRAGLPPKLLHATTAAERRTNEREADEYFNDPSRPEHVRQFTVFAESLTEHVLKNGARMREFAEAYVVTRARMGLPPAPVQNIVYARAVEIVAERMRRVDLLTSRDVAAAVRSTKAEERREERQQQVDWHMKAIVVHFHRNSARLDAEAEVENLARAHRGMPLVPAESLVVQLALQDVIERVPTSRLTKADARTAARIAGLHIATSLESHDVVDQSVHRRALS
;
A
#
# COMPACT_ATOMS: atom_id res chain seq x y z
N MET A 1 -37.52 53.66 -44.51
CA MET A 1 -37.13 54.20 -45.84
C MET A 1 -36.52 55.57 -45.59
N ILE A 2 -35.27 55.81 -46.03
CA ILE A 2 -34.64 57.11 -46.35
C ILE A 2 -34.36 58.05 -45.13
N MET A 3 -33.11 58.23 -44.67
CA MET A 3 -31.97 59.03 -45.20
C MET A 3 -32.19 60.56 -45.21
N ASN A 4 -31.45 61.30 -44.36
CA ASN A 4 -30.53 62.41 -44.71
C ASN A 4 -30.19 63.32 -43.50
N ASP A 5 -28.94 63.25 -43.05
CA ASP A 5 -27.87 64.27 -43.13
C ASP A 5 -27.97 65.72 -42.59
N LEU A 6 -26.82 66.13 -41.98
CA LEU A 6 -26.26 67.47 -41.63
C LEU A 6 -26.81 68.15 -40.35
N SER A 7 -26.05 68.74 -39.40
CA SER A 7 -24.67 69.27 -39.34
C SER A 7 -24.33 69.76 -37.91
N GLY A 8 -23.04 69.93 -37.60
CA GLY A 8 -22.49 70.66 -36.42
C GLY A 8 -21.37 69.90 -35.69
N GLN A 9 -20.11 69.94 -36.14
CA GLN A 9 -19.00 70.72 -35.55
C GLN A 9 -18.88 70.50 -34.02
N ASP A 10 -17.90 69.76 -33.52
CA ASP A 10 -16.55 70.30 -33.31
C ASP A 10 -15.43 69.31 -33.67
N ALA A 11 -14.78 69.58 -34.80
CA ALA A 11 -13.43 69.14 -35.05
C ALA A 11 -12.48 69.97 -34.17
N ALA A 12 -12.08 69.43 -33.02
CA ALA A 12 -10.95 69.98 -32.29
C ALA A 12 -9.70 69.86 -33.17
N PRO A 13 -9.02 70.96 -33.48
CA PRO A 13 -7.88 70.95 -34.38
C PRO A 13 -6.77 70.10 -33.75
N GLN A 14 -6.17 69.23 -34.57
CA GLN A 14 -4.82 68.77 -34.33
C GLN A 14 -3.98 70.03 -34.13
N LYS A 15 -3.66 70.37 -32.88
CA LYS A 15 -2.57 71.27 -32.58
C LYS A 15 -1.37 70.63 -33.23
N ALA A 16 -0.94 71.21 -34.36
CA ALA A 16 0.40 71.06 -34.86
C ALA A 16 1.32 71.09 -33.64
N LEU A 17 2.17 70.05 -33.52
CA LEU A 17 3.35 70.18 -32.68
C LEU A 17 4.02 71.47 -33.15
N ALA A 18 3.85 72.53 -32.36
CA ALA A 18 4.77 73.63 -32.42
C ALA A 18 6.11 72.99 -32.08
N GLU A 19 6.91 72.77 -33.11
CA GLU A 19 8.35 72.58 -33.00
C GLU A 19 8.87 73.80 -32.26
N HIS A 20 8.86 73.71 -30.94
CA HIS A 20 9.59 74.63 -30.10
C HIS A 20 11.08 74.42 -30.42
N PRO A 21 11.81 75.50 -30.67
CA PRO A 21 12.98 75.48 -31.54
C PRO A 21 14.09 74.59 -30.98
N SER A 22 14.73 73.89 -31.91
CA SER A 22 15.94 73.08 -31.85
C SER A 22 17.19 73.74 -31.22
N GLY A 23 17.04 74.85 -30.50
CA GLY A 23 18.07 75.45 -29.65
C GLY A 23 18.27 74.70 -28.32
N SER A 24 17.21 74.16 -27.73
CA SER A 24 17.26 73.46 -26.42
C SER A 24 18.10 72.18 -26.44
N ASP A 25 17.90 71.34 -27.45
CA ASP A 25 18.59 70.05 -27.54
C ASP A 25 20.04 70.20 -28.01
N ALA A 26 20.30 71.13 -28.93
CA ALA A 26 21.66 71.48 -29.35
C ALA A 26 22.47 72.13 -28.22
N GLU A 27 21.84 72.97 -27.38
CA GLU A 27 22.46 73.52 -26.18
C GLU A 27 22.67 72.46 -25.09
N ALA A 28 21.72 71.54 -24.90
CA ALA A 28 21.87 70.42 -23.97
C ALA A 28 23.00 69.48 -24.42
N GLU A 29 23.15 69.23 -25.72
CA GLU A 29 24.24 68.45 -26.29
C GLU A 29 25.59 69.16 -26.19
N LYS A 30 25.68 70.46 -26.52
CA LYS A 30 26.88 71.27 -26.29
C LYS A 30 27.29 71.27 -24.82
N ARG A 31 26.32 71.33 -23.90
CA ARG A 31 26.56 71.24 -22.45
C ARG A 31 27.05 69.85 -22.04
N ARG A 32 26.51 68.77 -22.62
CA ARG A 32 27.00 67.40 -22.40
C ARG A 32 28.43 67.23 -22.93
N GLN A 33 28.74 67.75 -24.12
CA GLN A 33 30.07 67.73 -24.73
C GLN A 33 31.07 68.53 -23.88
N TYR A 34 30.69 69.71 -23.39
CA TYR A 34 31.49 70.51 -22.48
C TYR A 34 31.78 69.80 -21.15
N VAL A 35 30.75 69.17 -20.54
CA VAL A 35 30.90 68.40 -19.30
C VAL A 35 31.77 67.16 -19.51
N ALA A 36 31.68 66.51 -20.68
CA ALA A 36 32.52 65.36 -21.01
C ALA A 36 33.99 65.76 -21.21
N ALA A 37 34.25 66.85 -21.95
CA ALA A 37 35.61 67.35 -22.19
C ALA A 37 36.27 67.98 -20.96
N ASN A 38 35.49 68.55 -20.03
CA ASN A 38 36.00 69.22 -18.82
C ASN A 38 35.71 68.43 -17.54
N ARG A 39 35.50 67.10 -17.65
CA ARG A 39 35.02 66.26 -16.55
C ARG A 39 35.88 66.37 -15.29
N ASP A 40 37.20 66.33 -15.43
CA ASP A 40 38.12 66.36 -14.30
C ASP A 40 38.27 67.76 -13.71
N ARG A 41 38.31 68.80 -14.55
CA ARG A 41 38.25 70.21 -14.11
C ARG A 41 36.98 70.52 -13.32
N ILE A 42 35.83 70.03 -13.78
CA ILE A 42 34.54 70.18 -13.08
C ILE A 42 34.53 69.40 -11.76
N ARG A 43 35.17 68.23 -11.69
CA ARG A 43 35.31 67.46 -10.45
C ARG A 43 36.20 68.18 -9.44
N GLU A 44 37.34 68.73 -9.88
CA GLU A 44 38.27 69.53 -9.08
C GLU A 44 37.58 70.77 -8.49
N LEU A 45 36.90 71.55 -9.33
CA LEU A 45 36.10 72.72 -8.93
C LEU A 45 35.00 72.34 -7.93
N ASN A 46 34.27 71.25 -8.17
CA ASN A 46 33.27 70.76 -7.22
C ASN A 46 33.89 70.26 -5.91
N ARG A 47 35.10 69.71 -5.93
CA ARG A 47 35.83 69.26 -4.74
C ARG A 47 36.25 70.46 -3.88
N LEU A 48 36.85 71.47 -4.50
CA LEU A 48 37.23 72.72 -3.83
C LEU A 48 36.01 73.44 -3.28
N TRP A 49 34.94 73.57 -4.07
CA TRP A 49 33.70 74.20 -3.63
C TRP A 49 33.06 73.45 -2.45
N ARG A 50 33.03 72.11 -2.46
CA ARG A 50 32.53 71.31 -1.32
C ARG A 50 33.42 71.39 -0.08
N ALA A 51 34.73 71.56 -0.25
CA ALA A 51 35.66 71.74 0.87
C ALA A 51 35.45 73.11 1.54
N GLU A 52 35.22 74.15 0.75
CA GLU A 52 34.96 75.51 1.22
C GLU A 52 33.52 75.73 1.73
N HIS A 53 32.54 75.02 1.16
CA HIS A 53 31.10 75.20 1.42
C HIS A 53 30.41 73.91 1.89
N LEU A 54 31.03 73.17 2.82
CA LEU A 54 30.57 71.86 3.29
C LEU A 54 29.12 71.89 3.81
N ASP A 55 28.77 72.88 4.63
CA ASP A 55 27.44 72.97 5.24
C ASP A 55 26.36 73.33 4.23
N ARG A 56 26.68 74.19 3.25
CA ARG A 56 25.77 74.53 2.15
C ARG A 56 25.54 73.34 1.22
N ALA A 57 26.58 72.52 0.98
CA ALA A 57 26.46 71.27 0.21
C ALA A 57 25.56 70.24 0.93
N ARG A 58 25.70 70.11 2.26
CA ARG A 58 24.83 69.25 3.08
C ARG A 58 23.37 69.72 3.06
N GLN A 59 23.14 71.03 3.14
CA GLN A 59 21.79 71.61 3.06
C GLN A 59 21.14 71.38 1.69
N LEU A 60 21.87 71.61 0.59
CA LEU A 60 21.37 71.34 -0.75
C LEU A 60 21.06 69.85 -0.97
N ASN A 61 21.85 68.94 -0.40
CA ASN A 61 21.58 67.51 -0.45
C ASN A 61 20.31 67.14 0.33
N ARG A 62 20.15 67.67 1.56
CA ARG A 62 18.92 67.49 2.36
C ARG A 62 17.68 68.00 1.62
N ASP A 63 17.76 69.19 1.02
CA ASP A 63 16.64 69.76 0.26
C ASP A 63 16.36 68.99 -1.04
N SER A 64 17.39 68.48 -1.71
CA SER A 64 17.23 67.60 -2.87
C SER A 64 16.51 66.30 -2.50
N MET A 65 16.89 65.68 -1.38
CA MET A 65 16.22 64.47 -0.86
C MET A 65 14.78 64.75 -0.44
N ARG A 66 14.49 65.91 0.18
CA ARG A 66 13.12 66.37 0.48
C ARG A 66 12.29 66.56 -0.78
N ARG A 67 12.84 67.15 -1.84
CA ARG A 67 12.12 67.30 -3.12
C ARG A 67 11.91 65.95 -3.82
N ALA A 68 12.89 65.05 -3.78
CA ALA A 68 12.79 63.72 -4.38
C ALA A 68 11.74 62.85 -3.67
N THR A 69 11.70 62.87 -2.33
CA THR A 69 10.67 62.20 -1.54
C THR A 69 9.29 62.80 -1.78
N ALA A 70 9.16 64.13 -1.84
CA ALA A 70 7.89 64.78 -2.19
C ALA A 70 7.41 64.45 -3.63
N ARG A 71 8.32 64.24 -4.59
CA ARG A 71 7.94 63.73 -5.93
C ARG A 71 7.43 62.29 -5.86
N ARG A 72 8.15 61.40 -5.17
CA ARG A 72 7.72 60.00 -4.97
C ARG A 72 6.37 59.91 -4.27
N HIS A 73 6.12 60.74 -3.26
CA HIS A 73 4.85 60.79 -2.56
C HIS A 73 3.71 61.23 -3.48
N ARG A 74 3.90 62.32 -4.25
CA ARG A 74 2.92 62.77 -5.24
C ARG A 74 2.62 61.72 -6.30
N GLU A 75 3.64 61.04 -6.82
CA GLU A 75 3.43 59.94 -7.77
C GLU A 75 2.69 58.75 -7.14
N ALA A 76 3.02 58.40 -5.89
CA ALA A 76 2.35 57.34 -5.17
C ALA A 76 0.87 57.67 -4.93
N GLU A 77 0.56 58.91 -4.55
CA GLU A 77 -0.80 59.43 -4.43
C GLU A 77 -1.55 59.37 -5.76
N VAL A 78 -0.94 59.80 -6.86
CA VAL A 78 -1.57 59.73 -8.19
C VAL A 78 -1.85 58.28 -8.57
N ARG A 79 -0.92 57.35 -8.32
CA ARG A 79 -1.14 55.92 -8.54
C ARG A 79 -2.24 55.37 -7.63
N ALA A 80 -2.29 55.79 -6.36
CA ALA A 80 -3.34 55.39 -5.42
C ALA A 80 -4.73 55.88 -5.88
N ARG A 81 -4.86 57.15 -6.26
CA ARG A 81 -6.09 57.71 -6.83
C ARG A 81 -6.50 56.98 -8.12
N ARG A 82 -5.54 56.61 -8.98
CA ARG A 82 -5.82 55.78 -10.17
C ARG A 82 -6.33 54.39 -9.80
N ARG A 83 -5.74 53.73 -8.80
CA ARG A 83 -6.21 52.41 -8.29
C ARG A 83 -7.61 52.51 -7.70
N GLU A 84 -7.90 53.54 -6.93
CA GLU A 84 -9.23 53.78 -6.36
C GLU A 84 -10.27 54.04 -7.44
N ARG A 85 -9.97 54.86 -8.45
CA ARG A 85 -10.87 55.04 -9.61
C ARG A 85 -11.10 53.74 -10.37
N ALA A 86 -10.06 52.95 -10.62
CA ALA A 86 -10.21 51.64 -11.28
C ALA A 86 -10.99 50.64 -10.41
N LYS A 87 -10.86 50.71 -9.07
CA LYS A 87 -11.66 49.90 -8.13
C LYS A 87 -13.13 50.29 -8.20
N ARG A 88 -13.45 51.60 -8.13
CA ARG A 88 -14.82 52.12 -8.27
C ARG A 88 -15.44 51.75 -9.61
N TRP A 89 -14.70 51.95 -10.70
CA TRP A 89 -15.15 51.56 -12.04
C TRP A 89 -15.48 50.07 -12.16
N ARG A 90 -14.68 49.19 -11.54
CA ARG A 90 -14.95 47.74 -11.52
C ARG A 90 -16.21 47.36 -10.73
N VAL A 91 -16.55 48.11 -9.69
CA VAL A 91 -17.76 47.91 -8.89
C VAL A 91 -18.99 48.43 -9.64
N GLU A 92 -18.87 49.59 -10.29
CA GLU A 92 -19.96 50.23 -11.04
C GLU A 92 -20.27 49.50 -12.37
N HIS A 93 -19.29 48.81 -12.97
CA HIS A 93 -19.43 48.17 -14.29
C HIS A 93 -19.07 46.67 -14.30
N PRO A 94 -19.80 45.83 -13.54
CA PRO A 94 -19.50 44.40 -13.44
C PRO A 94 -19.69 43.65 -14.77
N GLU A 95 -20.70 44.01 -15.56
CA GLU A 95 -20.99 43.35 -16.84
C GLU A 95 -19.96 43.69 -17.93
N ARG A 96 -19.52 44.96 -18.01
CA ARG A 96 -18.45 45.36 -18.95
C ARG A 96 -17.13 44.67 -18.63
N ARG A 97 -16.84 44.47 -17.35
CA ARG A 97 -15.68 43.67 -16.91
C ARG A 97 -15.79 42.21 -17.35
N ARG A 98 -16.97 41.59 -17.20
CA ARG A 98 -17.19 40.20 -17.65
C ARG A 98 -17.01 40.05 -19.15
N VAL A 99 -17.59 40.95 -19.95
CA VAL A 99 -17.44 40.94 -21.41
C VAL A 99 -15.99 41.16 -21.82
N TYR A 100 -15.30 42.13 -21.22
CA TYR A 100 -13.88 42.36 -21.48
C TYR A 100 -13.02 41.14 -21.13
N GLN A 101 -13.27 40.53 -19.96
CA GLN A 101 -12.56 39.33 -19.53
C GLN A 101 -12.83 38.14 -20.45
N GLN A 102 -14.08 37.93 -20.89
CA GLN A 102 -14.43 36.89 -21.85
C GLN A 102 -13.71 37.07 -23.19
N ARG A 103 -13.68 38.30 -23.72
CA ARG A 103 -12.94 38.62 -24.96
C ARG A 103 -11.45 38.38 -24.79
N TRP A 104 -10.86 38.85 -23.68
CA TRP A 104 -9.44 38.65 -23.40
C TRP A 104 -9.08 37.16 -23.28
N VAL A 105 -9.92 36.35 -22.62
CA VAL A 105 -9.73 34.89 -22.51
C VAL A 105 -9.88 34.20 -23.85
N ALA A 106 -10.83 34.64 -24.69
CA ALA A 106 -11.00 34.09 -26.04
C ALA A 106 -9.78 34.39 -26.93
N GLU A 107 -9.28 35.62 -26.90
CA GLU A 107 -8.10 36.06 -27.65
C GLU A 107 -6.78 35.46 -27.11
N ASN A 108 -6.70 35.17 -25.81
CA ASN A 108 -5.49 34.64 -25.15
C ASN A 108 -5.69 33.21 -24.63
N ARG A 109 -6.51 32.41 -25.32
CA ARG A 109 -6.90 31.06 -24.88
C ARG A 109 -5.70 30.14 -24.63
N GLU A 110 -4.68 30.22 -25.47
CA GLU A 110 -3.46 29.43 -25.33
C GLU A 110 -2.64 29.84 -24.12
N LYS A 111 -2.44 31.15 -23.89
CA LYS A 111 -1.72 31.65 -22.71
C LYS A 111 -2.41 31.27 -21.40
N VAL A 112 -3.75 31.34 -21.38
CA VAL A 112 -4.54 30.89 -20.22
C VAL A 112 -4.36 29.40 -19.99
N ARG A 113 -4.42 28.60 -21.06
CA ARG A 113 -4.22 27.14 -20.98
C ARG A 113 -2.83 26.80 -20.47
N GLU A 114 -1.80 27.45 -21.00
CA GLU A 114 -0.40 27.22 -20.63
C GLU A 114 -0.13 27.63 -19.18
N TYR A 115 -0.67 28.76 -18.72
CA TYR A 115 -0.62 29.16 -17.32
C TYR A 115 -1.24 28.10 -16.40
N TYR A 116 -2.44 27.61 -16.75
CA TYR A 116 -3.09 26.56 -15.97
C TYR A 116 -2.31 25.25 -16.03
N ASN A 117 -1.77 24.85 -17.18
CA ASN A 117 -0.96 23.63 -17.30
C ASN A 117 0.27 23.70 -16.39
N ARG A 118 1.02 24.81 -16.43
CA ARG A 118 2.17 25.02 -15.53
C ARG A 118 1.78 24.98 -14.06
N TYR A 119 0.64 25.58 -13.71
CA TYR A 119 0.12 25.52 -12.35
C TYR A 119 -0.25 24.08 -11.93
N TYR A 120 -0.95 23.34 -12.80
CA TYR A 120 -1.33 21.94 -12.55
C TYR A 120 -0.13 21.00 -12.50
N GLU A 121 0.93 21.23 -13.27
CA GLU A 121 2.16 20.45 -13.22
C GLU A 121 2.86 20.64 -11.87
N ALA A 122 2.98 21.88 -11.39
CA ALA A 122 3.62 22.19 -10.12
C ALA A 122 2.77 21.80 -8.88
N HIS A 123 1.44 21.78 -9.00
CA HIS A 123 0.52 21.55 -7.87
C HIS A 123 -0.40 20.34 -8.09
N ARG A 124 0.06 19.37 -8.89
CA ARG A 124 -0.75 18.21 -9.29
C ARG A 124 -1.31 17.49 -8.08
N ASP A 125 -0.47 17.23 -7.10
CA ASP A 125 -0.83 16.44 -5.91
C ASP A 125 -1.75 17.21 -4.99
N GLU A 126 -1.53 18.52 -4.79
CA GLU A 126 -2.41 19.37 -4.00
C GLU A 126 -3.82 19.46 -4.60
N VAL A 127 -3.91 19.67 -5.92
CA VAL A 127 -5.21 19.78 -6.60
C VAL A 127 -5.95 18.44 -6.57
N ASN A 128 -5.22 17.34 -6.80
CA ASN A 128 -5.79 16.00 -6.71
C ASN A 128 -6.23 15.66 -5.29
N ALA A 129 -5.44 16.00 -4.26
CA ALA A 129 -5.76 15.82 -2.86
C ALA A 129 -7.00 16.62 -2.45
N ARG A 130 -7.11 17.89 -2.87
CA ARG A 130 -8.29 18.73 -2.61
C ARG A 130 -9.54 18.19 -3.32
N ALA A 131 -9.39 17.73 -4.57
CA ALA A 131 -10.49 17.11 -5.31
C ALA A 131 -10.92 15.77 -4.67
N ALA A 132 -9.95 14.99 -4.18
CA ALA A 132 -10.16 13.76 -3.43
C ALA A 132 -10.89 14.01 -2.11
N ALA A 133 -10.40 14.93 -1.28
CA ALA A 133 -11.02 15.30 -0.01
C ALA A 133 -12.48 15.76 -0.20
N ARG A 134 -12.76 16.54 -1.26
CA ARG A 134 -14.14 16.94 -1.59
C ARG A 134 -15.03 15.75 -1.94
N ARG A 135 -14.51 14.75 -2.66
CA ARG A 135 -15.26 13.54 -3.01
C ARG A 135 -15.55 12.66 -1.79
N ASP A 136 -14.61 12.61 -0.84
CA ASP A 136 -14.75 11.79 0.36
C ASP A 136 -15.63 12.44 1.43
N ALA A 137 -15.62 13.78 1.52
CA ALA A 137 -16.47 14.53 2.45
C ALA A 137 -17.97 14.42 2.11
N ASP A 138 -18.32 14.27 0.83
CA ASP A 138 -19.71 14.11 0.38
C ASP A 138 -19.79 13.15 -0.83
N PRO A 139 -19.73 11.84 -0.57
CA PRO A 139 -19.75 10.84 -1.63
C PRO A 139 -21.10 10.79 -2.36
N ASP A 140 -22.19 11.08 -1.67
CA ASP A 140 -23.53 10.98 -2.24
C ASP A 140 -23.86 12.16 -3.15
N ARG A 141 -23.44 13.38 -2.80
CA ARG A 141 -23.51 14.53 -3.73
C ARG A 141 -22.65 14.30 -4.95
N THR A 142 -21.48 13.68 -4.80
CA THR A 142 -20.64 13.31 -5.96
C THR A 142 -21.38 12.35 -6.89
N LYS A 143 -21.98 11.27 -6.36
CA LYS A 143 -22.81 10.34 -7.15
C LYS A 143 -23.98 11.04 -7.83
N GLN A 144 -24.67 11.95 -7.13
CA GLN A 144 -25.77 12.72 -7.69
C GLN A 144 -25.31 13.62 -8.83
N ILE A 145 -24.19 14.33 -8.68
CA ILE A 145 -23.62 15.17 -9.74
C ILE A 145 -23.24 14.31 -10.95
N THR A 146 -22.59 13.16 -10.73
CA THR A 146 -22.24 12.23 -11.81
C THR A 146 -23.50 11.70 -12.53
N ARG A 147 -24.56 11.39 -11.78
CA ARG A 147 -25.83 10.94 -12.34
C ARG A 147 -26.52 12.05 -13.15
N GLN A 148 -26.61 13.26 -12.62
CA GLN A 148 -27.17 14.41 -13.32
C GLN A 148 -26.38 14.73 -14.60
N TRP A 149 -25.05 14.64 -14.55
CA TRP A 149 -24.22 14.79 -15.74
C TRP A 149 -24.51 13.70 -16.77
N ALA A 150 -24.63 12.45 -16.34
CA ALA A 150 -24.94 11.31 -17.21
C ALA A 150 -26.33 11.40 -17.85
N GLU A 151 -27.32 11.92 -17.12
CA GLU A 151 -28.68 12.18 -17.61
C GLU A 151 -28.69 13.32 -18.64
N ARG A 152 -28.03 14.45 -18.34
CA ARG A 152 -27.92 15.60 -19.27
C ARG A 152 -27.11 15.26 -20.53
N ASN A 153 -26.17 14.32 -20.45
CA ASN A 153 -25.32 13.90 -21.56
C ASN A 153 -25.71 12.53 -22.13
N LYS A 154 -26.97 12.09 -21.96
CA LYS A 154 -27.42 10.77 -22.40
C LYS A 154 -27.21 10.54 -23.89
N GLU A 155 -27.55 11.52 -24.73
CA GLU A 155 -27.37 11.45 -26.18
C GLU A 155 -25.90 11.42 -26.58
N ARG A 156 -25.08 12.29 -25.99
CA ARG A 156 -23.64 12.30 -26.21
C ARG A 156 -22.98 10.96 -25.83
N ARG A 157 -23.44 10.32 -24.75
CA ARG A 157 -22.97 8.98 -24.36
C ARG A 157 -23.42 7.91 -25.35
N ALA A 158 -24.65 7.99 -25.86
CA ALA A 158 -25.15 7.08 -26.88
C ALA A 158 -24.40 7.25 -28.21
N GLU A 159 -24.10 8.48 -28.60
CA GLU A 159 -23.29 8.80 -29.78
C GLU A 159 -21.87 8.27 -29.65
N LEU A 160 -21.21 8.47 -28.50
CA LEU A 160 -19.90 7.85 -28.23
C LEU A 160 -19.96 6.31 -28.32
N GLN A 161 -21.04 5.68 -27.87
CA GLN A 161 -21.23 4.24 -28.04
C GLN A 161 -21.45 3.85 -29.51
N ARG A 162 -22.19 4.64 -30.30
CA ARG A 162 -22.36 4.42 -31.74
C ARG A 162 -21.02 4.52 -32.48
N ASN A 163 -20.23 5.57 -32.18
CA ASN A 163 -18.90 5.77 -32.77
C ASN A 163 -17.89 4.69 -32.33
N ARG A 164 -18.06 4.10 -31.15
CA ARG A 164 -17.26 2.94 -30.74
C ARG A 164 -17.68 1.66 -31.45
N ARG A 165 -18.95 1.52 -31.83
CA ARG A 165 -19.50 0.37 -32.58
C ARG A 165 -19.36 0.50 -34.10
N SER A 166 -19.03 1.69 -34.61
CA SER A 166 -18.87 1.90 -36.04
C SER A 166 -17.60 1.26 -36.59
N ASP A 167 -16.61 0.98 -35.73
CA ASP A 167 -15.46 0.15 -36.05
C ASP A 167 -15.78 -1.33 -35.74
N PRO A 168 -15.95 -2.19 -36.76
CA PRO A 168 -16.33 -3.58 -36.57
C PRO A 168 -15.27 -4.41 -35.86
N GLU A 169 -13.98 -4.12 -36.08
CA GLU A 169 -12.87 -4.89 -35.50
C GLU A 169 -12.73 -4.61 -34.01
N ILE A 170 -12.76 -3.33 -33.63
CA ILE A 170 -12.75 -2.93 -32.22
C ILE A 170 -13.97 -3.51 -31.51
N TYR A 171 -15.16 -3.41 -32.10
CA TYR A 171 -16.38 -3.94 -31.49
C TYR A 171 -16.37 -5.47 -31.34
N GLN A 172 -15.86 -6.20 -32.34
CA GLN A 172 -15.70 -7.66 -32.23
C GLN A 172 -14.72 -8.03 -31.11
N SER A 173 -13.57 -7.36 -31.01
CA SER A 173 -12.60 -7.60 -29.94
C SER A 173 -13.21 -7.33 -28.54
N GLU A 174 -14.05 -6.31 -28.40
CA GLU A 174 -14.78 -6.02 -27.16
C GLU A 174 -15.79 -7.14 -26.83
N LEU A 175 -16.50 -7.67 -27.83
CA LEU A 175 -17.44 -8.78 -27.64
C LEU A 175 -16.73 -10.08 -27.23
N GLU A 176 -15.60 -10.38 -27.84
CA GLU A 176 -14.76 -11.54 -27.50
C GLU A 176 -14.21 -11.44 -26.07
N ALA A 177 -13.70 -10.26 -25.68
CA ALA A 177 -13.24 -10.01 -24.31
C ALA A 177 -14.37 -10.20 -23.29
N ASN A 178 -15.58 -9.72 -23.60
CA ASN A 178 -16.77 -9.93 -22.77
C ASN A 178 -17.16 -11.43 -22.68
N ALA A 179 -17.10 -12.15 -23.79
CA ALA A 179 -17.37 -13.59 -23.81
C ALA A 179 -16.33 -14.37 -22.98
N ALA A 180 -15.05 -14.03 -23.10
CA ALA A 180 -13.96 -14.60 -22.31
C ALA A 180 -14.14 -14.34 -20.81
N ALA A 181 -14.49 -13.11 -20.41
CA ALA A 181 -14.76 -12.76 -19.02
C ALA A 181 -15.93 -13.58 -18.43
N ARG A 182 -17.00 -13.81 -19.21
CA ARG A 182 -18.12 -14.68 -18.82
C ARG A 182 -17.70 -16.15 -18.70
N ARG A 183 -16.84 -16.67 -19.58
CA ARG A 183 -16.28 -18.03 -19.48
C ARG A 183 -15.43 -18.17 -18.21
N LEU A 184 -14.55 -17.21 -17.92
CA LEU A 184 -13.72 -17.18 -16.71
C LEU A 184 -14.57 -17.17 -15.44
N LYS A 185 -15.59 -16.31 -15.37
CA LYS A 185 -16.50 -16.26 -14.20
C LYS A 185 -17.17 -17.61 -13.93
N ARG A 186 -17.65 -18.29 -14.97
CA ARG A 186 -18.24 -19.64 -14.85
C ARG A 186 -17.22 -20.69 -14.40
N SER A 187 -15.99 -20.62 -14.92
CA SER A 187 -14.89 -21.51 -14.52
C SER A 187 -14.54 -21.36 -13.04
N LEU A 188 -14.36 -20.11 -12.58
CA LEU A 188 -14.09 -19.81 -11.17
C LEU A 188 -15.21 -20.31 -10.25
N SER A 189 -16.47 -20.03 -10.62
CA SER A 189 -17.63 -20.50 -9.86
C SER A 189 -17.68 -22.03 -9.78
N ARG A 190 -17.37 -22.75 -10.86
CA ARG A 190 -17.32 -24.22 -10.86
C ARG A 190 -16.21 -24.77 -9.98
N ALA A 191 -15.07 -24.06 -9.90
CA ALA A 191 -13.96 -24.40 -9.03
C ALA A 191 -14.18 -23.99 -7.55
N GLY A 192 -15.35 -23.42 -7.20
CA GLY A 192 -15.60 -22.86 -5.88
C GLY A 192 -14.73 -21.62 -5.55
N LEU A 193 -14.09 -21.04 -6.56
CA LEU A 193 -13.22 -19.88 -6.41
C LEU A 193 -14.03 -18.58 -6.54
N PRO A 194 -13.68 -17.55 -5.76
CA PRO A 194 -14.34 -16.26 -5.86
C PRO A 194 -14.17 -15.67 -7.27
N PRO A 195 -15.18 -14.93 -7.79
CA PRO A 195 -15.07 -14.30 -9.09
C PRO A 195 -13.94 -13.26 -9.06
N LYS A 196 -13.27 -13.09 -10.21
CA LYS A 196 -12.26 -12.02 -10.37
C LYS A 196 -12.90 -10.67 -10.03
N LEU A 197 -12.36 -9.99 -9.02
CA LEU A 197 -12.76 -8.63 -8.66
C LEU A 197 -12.40 -7.71 -9.82
N LEU A 198 -13.41 -7.18 -10.53
CA LEU A 198 -13.23 -6.31 -11.69
C LEU A 198 -12.64 -4.95 -11.33
N HIS A 199 -12.94 -4.50 -10.11
CA HIS A 199 -12.26 -3.38 -9.50
C HIS A 199 -11.49 -3.95 -8.32
N ALA A 200 -10.15 -4.02 -8.47
CA ALA A 200 -9.29 -3.98 -7.29
C ALA A 200 -9.78 -2.81 -6.43
N THR A 201 -9.97 -3.06 -5.13
CA THR A 201 -10.39 -2.13 -4.05
C THR A 201 -10.66 -0.70 -4.51
N THR A 202 -11.87 -0.20 -4.21
CA THR A 202 -12.29 1.13 -4.69
C THR A 202 -11.26 2.20 -4.32
N ALA A 203 -11.14 3.29 -5.09
CA ALA A 203 -10.15 4.32 -4.78
C ALA A 203 -10.33 4.91 -3.36
N ALA A 204 -11.55 4.89 -2.81
CA ALA A 204 -11.82 5.27 -1.43
C ALA A 204 -11.32 4.21 -0.43
N GLU A 205 -11.58 2.92 -0.69
CA GLU A 205 -11.02 1.82 0.10
C GLU A 205 -9.50 1.81 0.09
N ARG A 206 -8.85 1.94 -1.07
CA ARG A 206 -7.39 1.98 -1.15
C ARG A 206 -6.79 3.09 -0.29
N ARG A 207 -7.37 4.28 -0.33
CA ARG A 207 -6.94 5.42 0.51
C ARG A 207 -7.25 5.24 1.98
N THR A 208 -8.28 4.47 2.30
CA THR A 208 -8.60 4.13 3.69
C THR A 208 -7.60 3.09 4.20
N ASN A 209 -7.36 2.03 3.44
CA ASN A 209 -6.33 1.03 3.73
C ASN A 209 -4.93 1.63 3.81
N GLU A 210 -4.59 2.61 2.97
CA GLU A 210 -3.31 3.33 3.01
C GLU A 210 -3.18 4.12 4.31
N ARG A 211 -4.22 4.87 4.71
CA ARG A 211 -4.24 5.58 6.00
C ARG A 211 -4.16 4.63 7.20
N GLU A 212 -4.92 3.54 7.17
CA GLU A 212 -4.89 2.51 8.21
C GLU A 212 -3.54 1.80 8.27
N ALA A 213 -2.90 1.55 7.12
CA ALA A 213 -1.56 1.00 7.05
C ALA A 213 -0.53 1.98 7.63
N ASP A 214 -0.58 3.25 7.23
CA ASP A 214 0.30 4.28 7.77
C ASP A 214 0.12 4.43 9.28
N GLU A 215 -1.12 4.44 9.78
CA GLU A 215 -1.41 4.45 11.22
C GLU A 215 -0.83 3.22 11.93
N TYR A 216 -1.01 2.03 11.35
CA TYR A 216 -0.53 0.78 11.90
C TYR A 216 1.00 0.67 11.92
N PHE A 217 1.69 1.07 10.85
CA PHE A 217 3.15 0.93 10.73
C PHE A 217 3.92 2.06 11.44
N ASN A 218 3.32 3.24 11.61
CA ASN A 218 3.95 4.36 12.30
C ASN A 218 3.60 4.45 13.80
N ASP A 219 2.81 3.51 14.34
CA ASP A 219 2.52 3.44 15.77
C ASP A 219 3.81 3.15 16.58
N PRO A 220 4.26 4.09 17.45
CA PRO A 220 5.49 3.91 18.25
C PRO A 220 5.43 2.74 19.23
N SER A 221 4.24 2.31 19.65
CA SER A 221 4.06 1.20 20.59
C SER A 221 4.13 -0.17 19.92
N ARG A 222 4.05 -0.21 18.58
CA ARG A 222 3.95 -1.44 17.79
C ARG A 222 5.10 -2.43 17.99
N PRO A 223 6.38 -2.00 17.98
CA PRO A 223 7.49 -2.95 18.15
C PRO A 223 7.46 -3.64 19.52
N GLU A 224 7.11 -2.90 20.56
CA GLU A 224 7.00 -3.44 21.92
C GLU A 224 5.74 -4.32 22.08
N HIS A 225 4.61 -3.97 21.44
CA HIS A 225 3.41 -4.83 21.37
C HIS A 225 3.74 -6.20 20.76
N VAL A 226 4.41 -6.20 19.60
CA VAL A 226 4.81 -7.43 18.90
C VAL A 226 5.76 -8.25 19.77
N ARG A 227 6.75 -7.60 20.40
CA ARG A 227 7.67 -8.27 21.32
C ARG A 227 6.95 -8.93 22.49
N GLN A 228 6.05 -8.19 23.17
CA GLN A 228 5.27 -8.72 24.29
C GLN A 228 4.41 -9.90 23.85
N PHE A 229 3.78 -9.80 22.68
CA PHE A 229 2.95 -10.86 22.13
C PHE A 229 3.77 -12.13 21.84
N THR A 230 4.92 -11.99 21.19
CA THR A 230 5.80 -13.12 20.88
C THR A 230 6.29 -13.81 22.15
N VAL A 231 6.83 -13.06 23.11
CA VAL A 231 7.31 -13.62 24.38
C VAL A 231 6.18 -14.30 25.14
N PHE A 232 4.99 -13.72 25.15
CA PHE A 232 3.82 -14.30 25.80
C PHE A 232 3.39 -15.61 25.11
N ALA A 233 3.28 -15.62 23.79
CA ALA A 233 2.87 -16.79 23.02
C ALA A 233 3.87 -17.94 23.14
N GLU A 234 5.17 -17.65 23.11
CA GLU A 234 6.24 -18.63 23.31
C GLU A 234 6.22 -19.19 24.73
N SER A 235 6.17 -18.32 25.75
CA SER A 235 6.10 -18.73 27.16
C SER A 235 4.86 -19.58 27.44
N LEU A 236 3.71 -19.21 26.85
CA LEU A 236 2.48 -19.98 26.96
C LEU A 236 2.62 -21.36 26.31
N THR A 237 3.22 -21.42 25.13
CA THR A 237 3.42 -22.67 24.41
C THR A 237 4.37 -23.59 25.17
N GLU A 238 5.51 -23.09 25.61
CA GLU A 238 6.46 -23.84 26.43
C GLU A 238 5.80 -24.35 27.71
N HIS A 239 5.04 -23.50 28.40
CA HIS A 239 4.37 -23.87 29.64
C HIS A 239 3.36 -25.00 29.43
N VAL A 240 2.55 -24.92 28.37
CA VAL A 240 1.55 -25.93 28.02
C VAL A 240 2.21 -27.25 27.62
N LEU A 241 3.25 -27.23 26.79
CA LEU A 241 3.94 -28.45 26.39
C LEU A 241 4.61 -29.14 27.59
N LYS A 242 5.23 -28.38 28.49
CA LYS A 242 5.94 -28.93 29.65
C LYS A 242 5.02 -29.41 30.77
N ASN A 243 3.90 -28.71 31.00
CA ASN A 243 3.03 -28.94 32.16
C ASN A 243 1.62 -29.43 31.80
N GLY A 244 1.34 -29.71 30.53
CA GLY A 244 0.00 -29.99 30.03
C GLY A 244 -0.70 -31.19 30.67
N ALA A 245 0.04 -32.25 31.03
CA ALA A 245 -0.51 -33.40 31.75
C ALA A 245 -1.02 -33.02 33.14
N ARG A 246 -0.17 -32.38 33.95
CA ARG A 246 -0.51 -31.90 35.30
C ARG A 246 -1.65 -30.87 35.27
N MET A 247 -1.69 -29.99 34.26
CA MET A 247 -2.79 -29.04 34.10
C MET A 247 -4.10 -29.72 33.72
N ARG A 248 -4.06 -30.79 32.92
CA ARG A 248 -5.26 -31.60 32.60
C ARG A 248 -5.80 -32.29 33.84
N GLU A 249 -4.95 -32.92 34.64
CA GLU A 249 -5.35 -33.54 35.92
C GLU A 249 -6.03 -32.53 36.85
N PHE A 250 -5.43 -31.34 36.98
CA PHE A 250 -6.03 -30.24 37.74
C PHE A 250 -7.39 -29.82 37.17
N ALA A 251 -7.48 -29.65 35.85
CA ALA A 251 -8.70 -29.22 35.19
C ALA A 251 -9.82 -30.26 35.30
N GLU A 252 -9.51 -31.55 35.21
CA GLU A 252 -10.46 -32.65 35.42
C GLU A 252 -10.99 -32.68 36.85
N ALA A 253 -10.10 -32.58 37.85
CA ALA A 253 -10.49 -32.48 39.26
C ALA A 253 -11.38 -31.24 39.52
N TYR A 254 -11.04 -30.11 38.88
CA TYR A 254 -11.83 -28.90 38.96
C TYR A 254 -13.23 -29.07 38.35
N VAL A 255 -13.35 -29.68 37.17
CA VAL A 255 -14.65 -29.97 36.52
C VAL A 255 -15.51 -30.88 37.40
N VAL A 256 -14.95 -31.94 37.96
CA VAL A 256 -15.67 -32.85 38.86
C VAL A 256 -16.19 -32.10 40.09
N THR A 257 -15.36 -31.26 40.70
CA THR A 257 -15.76 -30.46 41.86
C THR A 257 -16.84 -29.44 41.50
N ARG A 258 -16.69 -28.76 40.36
CA ARG A 258 -17.66 -27.80 39.82
C ARG A 258 -19.04 -28.44 39.58
N ALA A 259 -19.05 -29.66 39.03
CA ALA A 259 -20.28 -30.43 38.82
C ALA A 259 -20.95 -30.79 40.16
N ARG A 260 -20.17 -31.16 41.19
CA ARG A 260 -20.70 -31.42 42.54
C ARG A 260 -21.34 -30.18 43.18
N MET A 261 -20.86 -28.99 42.83
CA MET A 261 -21.45 -27.71 43.30
C MET A 261 -22.67 -27.25 42.47
N GLY A 262 -23.10 -28.00 41.45
CA GLY A 262 -24.23 -27.61 40.59
C GLY A 262 -23.95 -26.45 39.65
N LEU A 263 -22.67 -26.12 39.41
CA LEU A 263 -22.28 -25.05 38.49
C LEU A 263 -22.31 -25.54 37.04
N PRO A 264 -22.51 -24.63 36.05
CA PRO A 264 -22.54 -25.00 34.64
C PRO A 264 -21.26 -25.73 34.19
N PRO A 265 -21.38 -26.78 33.36
CA PRO A 265 -20.23 -27.55 32.90
C PRO A 265 -19.30 -26.65 32.09
N ALA A 266 -18.00 -26.78 32.36
CA ALA A 266 -16.94 -26.11 31.60
C ALA A 266 -16.04 -27.18 30.97
N PRO A 267 -15.66 -27.04 29.69
CA PRO A 267 -14.80 -28.03 29.06
C PRO A 267 -13.41 -27.97 29.69
N VAL A 268 -12.86 -29.14 30.04
CA VAL A 268 -11.52 -29.31 30.66
C VAL A 268 -10.47 -28.48 29.93
N GLN A 269 -10.48 -28.51 28.60
CA GLN A 269 -9.51 -27.79 27.80
C GLN A 269 -9.57 -26.26 28.01
N ASN A 270 -10.74 -25.66 28.19
CA ASN A 270 -10.80 -24.22 28.47
C ASN A 270 -10.20 -23.87 29.83
N ILE A 271 -10.36 -24.75 30.83
CA ILE A 271 -9.77 -24.55 32.16
C ILE A 271 -8.24 -24.68 32.11
N VAL A 272 -7.72 -25.66 31.37
CA VAL A 272 -6.27 -25.82 31.14
C VAL A 272 -5.67 -24.53 30.56
N TYR A 273 -6.24 -24.02 29.47
CA TYR A 273 -5.72 -22.84 28.80
C TYR A 273 -5.93 -21.56 29.60
N ALA A 274 -7.05 -21.42 30.31
CA ALA A 274 -7.26 -20.29 31.21
C ALA A 274 -6.21 -20.28 32.33
N ARG A 275 -5.94 -21.43 32.95
CA ARG A 275 -4.94 -21.55 34.01
C ARG A 275 -3.52 -21.32 33.49
N ALA A 276 -3.19 -21.82 32.31
CA ALA A 276 -1.90 -21.57 31.68
C ALA A 276 -1.68 -20.07 31.40
N VAL A 277 -2.70 -19.38 30.86
CA VAL A 277 -2.67 -17.93 30.64
C VAL A 277 -2.46 -17.17 31.95
N GLU A 278 -3.18 -17.53 33.01
CA GLU A 278 -3.05 -16.92 34.33
C GLU A 278 -1.61 -17.02 34.85
N ILE A 279 -1.04 -18.24 34.87
CA ILE A 279 0.33 -18.49 35.35
C ILE A 279 1.37 -17.71 34.54
N VAL A 280 1.21 -17.67 33.21
CA VAL A 280 2.16 -16.99 32.32
C VAL A 280 2.04 -15.48 32.46
N ALA A 281 0.81 -14.95 32.52
CA ALA A 281 0.56 -13.52 32.72
C ALA A 281 1.10 -13.02 34.06
N GLU A 282 0.95 -13.80 35.16
CA GLU A 282 1.51 -13.44 36.47
C GLU A 282 3.05 -13.41 36.47
N ARG A 283 3.69 -14.31 35.73
CA ARG A 283 5.16 -14.37 35.62
C ARG A 283 5.71 -13.22 34.77
N MET A 284 4.94 -12.78 33.77
CA MET A 284 5.32 -11.68 32.90
C MET A 284 4.94 -10.34 33.55
N ARG A 285 5.92 -9.65 34.16
CA ARG A 285 5.70 -8.35 34.82
C ARG A 285 5.23 -7.20 33.89
N ARG A 286 5.06 -7.41 32.59
CA ARG A 286 4.69 -6.39 31.58
C ARG A 286 3.91 -7.02 30.43
N VAL A 287 2.59 -7.08 30.57
CA VAL A 287 1.66 -7.57 29.53
C VAL A 287 0.68 -6.47 29.10
N ASP A 288 1.02 -5.22 29.45
CA ASP A 288 0.07 -4.09 29.46
C ASP A 288 -0.40 -3.67 28.06
N LEU A 289 0.35 -4.03 27.02
CA LEU A 289 -0.03 -3.76 25.63
C LEU A 289 -0.90 -4.87 25.02
N LEU A 290 -1.00 -6.05 25.65
CA LEU A 290 -1.76 -7.16 25.07
C LEU A 290 -3.25 -6.97 25.31
N THR A 291 -4.01 -7.11 24.22
CA THR A 291 -5.47 -7.15 24.27
C THR A 291 -5.97 -8.57 24.52
N SER A 292 -7.23 -8.71 24.90
CA SER A 292 -7.90 -10.01 24.99
C SER A 292 -7.88 -10.78 23.66
N ARG A 293 -7.86 -10.05 22.53
CA ARG A 293 -7.73 -10.63 21.18
C ARG A 293 -6.35 -11.25 20.97
N ASP A 294 -5.30 -10.60 21.45
CA ASP A 294 -3.92 -11.08 21.38
C ASP A 294 -3.77 -12.35 22.22
N VAL A 295 -4.25 -12.34 23.47
CA VAL A 295 -4.25 -13.52 24.34
C VAL A 295 -5.01 -14.68 23.69
N ALA A 296 -6.18 -14.43 23.11
CA ALA A 296 -6.94 -15.45 22.40
C ALA A 296 -6.20 -15.98 21.15
N ALA A 297 -5.43 -15.12 20.46
CA ALA A 297 -4.60 -15.53 19.33
C ALA A 297 -3.43 -16.41 19.79
N ALA A 298 -2.75 -16.05 20.88
CA ALA A 298 -1.70 -16.85 21.48
C ALA A 298 -2.23 -18.24 21.89
N VAL A 299 -3.39 -18.32 22.56
CA VAL A 299 -4.03 -19.60 22.90
C VAL A 299 -4.36 -20.44 21.67
N ARG A 300 -4.84 -19.84 20.59
CA ARG A 300 -5.08 -20.58 19.33
C ARG A 300 -3.78 -21.10 18.73
N SER A 301 -2.71 -20.29 18.77
CA SER A 301 -1.38 -20.67 18.31
C SER A 301 -0.84 -21.85 19.12
N THR A 302 -0.89 -21.76 20.45
CA THR A 302 -0.44 -22.84 21.34
C THR A 302 -1.24 -24.13 21.11
N LYS A 303 -2.56 -24.05 20.92
CA LYS A 303 -3.38 -25.23 20.57
C LYS A 303 -2.95 -25.89 19.26
N ALA A 304 -2.53 -25.10 18.28
CA ALA A 304 -2.03 -25.62 17.02
C ALA A 304 -0.67 -26.32 17.19
N GLU A 305 0.23 -25.72 17.97
CA GLU A 305 1.54 -26.32 18.27
C GLU A 305 1.41 -27.59 19.14
N GLU A 306 0.52 -27.61 20.16
CA GLU A 306 0.23 -28.81 20.95
C GLU A 306 -0.20 -29.97 20.04
N ARG A 307 -1.14 -29.71 19.11
CA ARG A 307 -1.59 -30.73 18.15
C ARG A 307 -0.48 -31.18 17.20
N ARG A 308 0.41 -30.27 16.81
CA ARG A 308 1.55 -30.58 15.95
C ARG A 308 2.54 -31.49 16.66
N GLU A 309 2.85 -31.16 17.92
CA GLU A 309 3.75 -31.94 18.77
C GLU A 309 3.17 -33.33 19.07
N GLU A 310 1.89 -33.40 19.45
CA GLU A 310 1.20 -34.67 19.66
C GLU A 310 1.19 -35.54 18.38
N ARG A 311 0.99 -34.92 17.21
CA ARG A 311 1.07 -35.63 15.92
C ARG A 311 2.49 -36.13 15.67
N GLN A 312 3.51 -35.31 15.91
CA GLN A 312 4.91 -35.69 15.72
C GLN A 312 5.28 -36.87 16.62
N GLN A 313 4.91 -36.81 17.90
CA GLN A 313 5.14 -37.90 18.85
C GLN A 313 4.46 -39.20 18.40
N GLN A 314 3.25 -39.12 17.83
CA GLN A 314 2.56 -40.29 17.29
C GLN A 314 3.27 -40.85 16.05
N VAL A 315 3.76 -39.99 15.14
CA VAL A 315 4.59 -40.41 13.99
C VAL A 315 5.86 -41.13 14.47
N ASP A 316 6.57 -40.54 15.43
CA ASP A 316 7.81 -41.11 15.99
C ASP A 316 7.54 -42.46 16.67
N TRP A 317 6.41 -42.56 17.38
CA TRP A 317 5.99 -43.81 18.00
C TRP A 317 5.64 -44.90 16.97
N HIS A 318 4.94 -44.55 15.89
CA HIS A 318 4.65 -45.49 14.80
C HIS A 318 5.95 -45.96 14.14
N MET A 319 6.87 -45.04 13.84
CA MET A 319 8.17 -45.37 13.27
C MET A 319 8.92 -46.36 14.17
N LYS A 320 9.02 -46.08 15.48
CA LYS A 320 9.66 -46.99 16.45
C LYS A 320 8.97 -48.35 16.49
N ALA A 321 7.63 -48.38 16.48
CA ALA A 321 6.87 -49.63 16.48
C ALA A 321 7.13 -50.47 15.23
N ILE A 322 7.22 -49.85 14.04
CA ILE A 322 7.56 -50.53 12.78
C ILE A 322 8.96 -51.13 12.86
N VAL A 323 9.95 -50.36 13.29
CA VAL A 323 11.35 -50.84 13.40
C VAL A 323 11.45 -52.00 14.39
N VAL A 324 10.81 -51.89 15.56
CA VAL A 324 10.79 -52.97 16.56
C VAL A 324 10.06 -54.22 16.04
N HIS A 325 8.93 -54.05 15.35
CA HIS A 325 8.17 -55.16 14.78
C HIS A 325 8.95 -55.87 13.66
N PHE A 326 9.67 -55.11 12.83
CA PHE A 326 10.56 -55.65 11.83
C PHE A 326 11.67 -56.50 12.46
N HIS A 327 12.45 -55.96 13.40
CA HIS A 327 13.55 -56.71 14.01
C HIS A 327 13.07 -57.97 14.76
N ARG A 328 11.86 -57.94 15.34
CA ARG A 328 11.30 -59.09 16.03
C ARG A 328 10.79 -60.18 15.09
N ASN A 329 10.39 -59.83 13.87
CA ASN A 329 9.72 -60.74 12.95
C ASN A 329 10.38 -60.82 11.57
N SER A 330 11.65 -60.45 11.44
CA SER A 330 12.35 -60.32 10.14
C SER A 330 12.21 -61.58 9.29
N ALA A 331 12.58 -62.75 9.83
CA ALA A 331 12.49 -64.02 9.11
C ALA A 331 11.07 -64.36 8.62
N ARG A 332 10.03 -64.00 9.39
CA ARG A 332 8.63 -64.20 8.97
C ARG A 332 8.27 -63.23 7.84
N LEU A 333 8.62 -61.96 7.99
CA LEU A 333 8.31 -60.92 7.02
C LEU A 333 9.05 -61.15 5.69
N ASP A 334 10.28 -61.66 5.74
CA ASP A 334 11.06 -62.03 4.54
C ASP A 334 10.38 -63.17 3.78
N ALA A 335 9.97 -64.24 4.49
CA ALA A 335 9.23 -65.34 3.89
C ALA A 335 7.88 -64.90 3.29
N GLU A 336 7.15 -64.01 3.97
CA GLU A 336 5.89 -63.44 3.46
C GLU A 336 6.12 -62.56 2.24
N ALA A 337 7.21 -61.79 2.20
CA ALA A 337 7.58 -60.96 1.06
C ALA A 337 7.92 -61.82 -0.18
N GLU A 338 8.62 -62.95 0.01
CA GLU A 338 8.89 -63.91 -1.07
C GLU A 338 7.60 -64.51 -1.63
N VAL A 339 6.69 -64.96 -0.75
CA VAL A 339 5.39 -65.52 -1.15
C VAL A 339 4.54 -64.49 -1.90
N GLU A 340 4.51 -63.23 -1.45
CA GLU A 340 3.80 -62.15 -2.15
C GLU A 340 4.39 -61.87 -3.53
N ASN A 341 5.72 -61.88 -3.67
CA ASN A 341 6.39 -61.73 -4.96
C ASN A 341 6.09 -62.91 -5.91
N LEU A 342 6.06 -64.14 -5.41
CA LEU A 342 5.64 -65.32 -6.17
C LEU A 342 4.19 -65.17 -6.64
N ALA A 343 3.28 -64.73 -5.75
CA ALA A 343 1.90 -64.49 -6.10
C ALA A 343 1.75 -63.38 -7.17
N ARG A 344 2.58 -62.33 -7.12
CA ARG A 344 2.63 -61.27 -8.14
C ARG A 344 3.10 -61.80 -9.49
N ALA A 345 4.14 -62.63 -9.50
CA ALA A 345 4.62 -63.27 -10.73
C ALA A 345 3.54 -64.14 -11.38
N HIS A 346 2.80 -64.92 -10.59
CA HIS A 346 1.67 -65.72 -11.08
C HIS A 346 0.52 -64.87 -11.66
N ARG A 347 0.36 -63.62 -11.19
CA ARG A 347 -0.61 -62.65 -11.72
C ARG A 347 -0.08 -61.81 -12.89
N GLY A 348 1.16 -62.05 -13.36
CA GLY A 348 1.81 -61.26 -14.40
C GLY A 348 2.20 -59.85 -13.97
N MET A 349 2.31 -59.59 -12.66
CA MET A 349 2.75 -58.31 -12.11
C MET A 349 4.27 -58.29 -11.94
N PRO A 350 4.91 -57.11 -12.03
CA PRO A 350 6.34 -56.98 -11.77
C PRO A 350 6.69 -57.30 -10.32
N LEU A 351 7.84 -57.94 -10.12
CA LEU A 351 8.43 -58.16 -8.81
C LEU A 351 8.81 -56.83 -8.17
N VAL A 352 8.66 -56.75 -6.85
CA VAL A 352 9.09 -55.58 -6.06
C VAL A 352 10.26 -56.00 -5.16
N PRO A 353 11.24 -55.12 -4.89
CA PRO A 353 12.34 -55.45 -3.98
C PRO A 353 11.82 -56.00 -2.64
N ALA A 354 12.39 -57.11 -2.18
CA ALA A 354 11.96 -57.80 -0.96
C ALA A 354 11.90 -56.85 0.24
N GLU A 355 12.91 -56.00 0.40
CA GLU A 355 13.00 -54.94 1.41
C GLU A 355 11.78 -54.02 1.42
N SER A 356 11.30 -53.62 0.24
CA SER A 356 10.13 -52.74 0.11
C SER A 356 8.83 -53.44 0.51
N LEU A 357 8.71 -54.75 0.24
CA LEU A 357 7.58 -55.57 0.64
C LEU A 357 7.57 -55.84 2.14
N VAL A 358 8.73 -56.16 2.72
CA VAL A 358 8.92 -56.36 4.16
C VAL A 358 8.50 -55.12 4.95
N VAL A 359 8.90 -53.92 4.49
CA VAL A 359 8.49 -52.65 5.12
C VAL A 359 6.98 -52.41 4.98
N GLN A 360 6.37 -52.77 3.84
CA GLN A 360 4.93 -52.65 3.64
C GLN A 360 4.13 -53.59 4.55
N LEU A 361 4.57 -54.85 4.68
CA LEU A 361 3.97 -55.85 5.56
C LEU A 361 4.11 -55.44 7.04
N ALA A 362 5.30 -55.00 7.45
CA ALA A 362 5.55 -54.50 8.79
C ALA A 362 4.69 -53.27 9.12
N LEU A 363 4.50 -52.36 8.16
CA LEU A 363 3.62 -51.20 8.31
C LEU A 363 2.16 -51.62 8.50
N GLN A 364 1.69 -52.59 7.71
CA GLN A 364 0.31 -53.07 7.76
C GLN A 364 0.01 -53.71 9.13
N ASP A 365 0.88 -54.58 9.62
CA ASP A 365 0.76 -55.21 10.93
C ASP A 365 0.76 -54.20 12.08
N VAL A 366 1.57 -53.15 11.97
CA VAL A 366 1.66 -52.13 13.02
C VAL A 366 0.45 -51.21 13.01
N ILE A 367 -0.02 -50.76 11.84
CA ILE A 367 -1.21 -49.89 11.72
C ILE A 367 -2.45 -50.53 12.36
N GLU A 368 -2.56 -51.85 12.32
CA GLU A 368 -3.68 -52.58 12.96
C GLU A 368 -3.60 -52.61 14.50
N ARG A 369 -2.40 -52.44 15.07
CA ARG A 369 -2.15 -52.57 16.52
C ARG A 369 -1.94 -51.23 17.23
N VAL A 370 -1.62 -50.19 16.47
CA VAL A 370 -1.17 -48.90 16.95
C VAL A 370 -2.24 -47.85 16.59
N PRO A 371 -2.79 -47.11 17.56
CA PRO A 371 -3.82 -46.11 17.28
C PRO A 371 -3.32 -45.05 16.28
N THR A 372 -4.06 -44.84 15.18
CA THR A 372 -3.77 -43.85 14.13
C THR A 372 -4.63 -42.58 14.22
N SER A 373 -5.35 -42.40 15.33
CA SER A 373 -6.45 -41.43 15.48
C SER A 373 -6.12 -39.96 15.20
N ARG A 374 -4.84 -39.57 15.12
CA ARG A 374 -4.40 -38.18 14.82
C ARG A 374 -3.42 -38.08 13.64
N LEU A 375 -3.13 -39.20 12.96
CA LEU A 375 -2.28 -39.23 11.77
C LEU A 375 -3.11 -39.05 10.50
N THR A 376 -2.61 -38.23 9.59
CA THR A 376 -3.10 -38.20 8.20
C THR A 376 -2.47 -39.33 7.38
N LYS A 377 -3.04 -39.64 6.21
CA LYS A 377 -2.42 -40.57 5.25
C LYS A 377 -0.99 -40.15 4.85
N ALA A 378 -0.70 -38.84 4.84
CA ALA A 378 0.64 -38.33 4.55
C ALA A 378 1.62 -38.59 5.69
N ASP A 379 1.16 -38.49 6.94
CA ASP A 379 1.99 -38.75 8.12
C ASP A 379 2.36 -40.24 8.20
N ALA A 380 1.40 -41.14 7.94
CA ALA A 380 1.66 -42.58 7.87
C ALA A 380 2.69 -42.95 6.79
N ARG A 381 2.59 -42.33 5.60
CA ARG A 381 3.58 -42.52 4.53
C ARG A 381 4.96 -41.98 4.93
N THR A 382 4.99 -40.85 5.64
CA THR A 382 6.25 -40.27 6.15
C THR A 382 6.90 -41.20 7.16
N ALA A 383 6.13 -41.71 8.12
CA ALA A 383 6.61 -42.70 9.10
C ALA A 383 7.14 -43.96 8.42
N ALA A 384 6.40 -44.51 7.45
CA ALA A 384 6.80 -45.70 6.70
C ALA A 384 8.08 -45.48 5.89
N ARG A 385 8.23 -44.32 5.25
CA ARG A 385 9.44 -43.98 4.49
C ARG A 385 10.66 -43.88 5.40
N ILE A 386 10.54 -43.21 6.55
CA ILE A 386 11.64 -43.06 7.50
C ILE A 386 12.00 -44.43 8.12
N ALA A 387 10.99 -45.22 8.50
CA ALA A 387 11.21 -46.58 9.00
C ALA A 387 11.86 -47.48 7.93
N GLY A 388 11.43 -47.37 6.67
CA GLY A 388 12.02 -48.11 5.55
C GLY A 388 13.50 -47.78 5.34
N LEU A 389 13.90 -46.51 5.48
CA LEU A 389 15.32 -46.13 5.45
C LEU A 389 16.12 -46.80 6.58
N HIS A 390 15.60 -46.82 7.81
CA HIS A 390 16.26 -47.49 8.94
C HIS A 390 16.37 -49.00 8.74
N ILE A 391 15.34 -49.62 8.17
CA ILE A 391 15.31 -51.06 7.88
C ILE A 391 16.30 -51.40 6.77
N ALA A 392 16.32 -50.63 5.67
CA ALA A 392 17.26 -50.82 4.56
C ALA A 392 18.72 -50.73 5.04
N THR A 393 19.06 -49.73 5.86
CA THR A 393 20.42 -49.65 6.45
C THR A 393 20.76 -50.84 7.35
N SER A 394 19.76 -51.47 7.98
CA SER A 394 19.98 -52.67 8.81
C SER A 394 20.18 -53.92 7.94
N LEU A 395 19.48 -54.01 6.81
CA LEU A 395 19.60 -55.12 5.86
C LEU A 395 20.93 -55.06 5.09
N GLU A 396 21.38 -53.87 4.66
CA GLU A 396 22.71 -53.68 4.07
C GLU A 396 23.84 -54.15 5.00
N SER A 397 23.67 -53.98 6.32
CA SER A 397 24.65 -54.47 7.31
C SER A 397 24.67 -56.00 7.44
N HIS A 398 23.55 -56.69 7.17
CA HIS A 398 23.47 -58.15 7.17
C HIS A 398 24.13 -58.76 5.92
N ASP A 399 23.91 -58.16 4.74
CA ASP A 399 24.51 -58.63 3.47
C ASP A 399 26.05 -58.54 3.49
N VAL A 400 26.61 -57.51 4.11
CA VAL A 400 28.07 -57.39 4.27
C VAL A 400 28.64 -58.46 5.22
N VAL A 401 27.89 -58.83 6.26
CA VAL A 401 28.30 -59.87 7.21
C VAL A 401 28.21 -61.26 6.57
N ASP A 402 27.13 -61.59 5.86
CA ASP A 402 27.00 -62.89 5.18
C ASP A 402 28.02 -63.08 4.05
N GLN A 403 28.33 -62.03 3.29
CA GLN A 403 29.42 -62.07 2.29
C GLN A 403 30.80 -62.27 2.92
N SER A 404 31.03 -61.73 4.12
CA SER A 404 32.30 -61.92 4.86
C SER A 404 32.43 -63.34 5.44
N VAL A 405 31.32 -63.95 5.88
CA VAL A 405 31.27 -65.33 6.38
C VAL A 405 31.47 -66.32 5.23
N HIS A 406 30.86 -66.06 4.07
CA HIS A 406 31.05 -66.92 2.89
C HIS A 406 32.45 -66.82 2.28
N ARG A 407 33.13 -65.66 2.37
CA ARG A 407 34.56 -65.55 1.97
C ARG A 407 35.50 -66.30 2.90
N ARG A 408 35.15 -66.47 4.18
CA ARG A 408 35.99 -67.16 5.18
C ARG A 408 35.83 -68.68 5.18
N ALA A 409 34.79 -69.20 4.52
CA ALA A 409 34.56 -70.63 4.34
C ALA A 409 35.17 -71.21 3.04
N LEU A 410 35.82 -70.36 2.22
CA LEU A 410 36.47 -70.72 0.96
C LEU A 410 37.99 -70.46 0.96
N SER A 411 38.61 -70.31 2.14
CA SER A 411 40.06 -70.39 2.38
C SER A 411 40.31 -71.39 3.49
#